data_AF-A0A087XXQ4-F1
#
_entry.id   AF-A0A087XXQ4-F1
#
_cell.length_a   1.000
_cell.length_b   1.000
_cell.length_c   1.000
_cell.angle_alpha   90.00
_cell.angle_beta   90.00
_cell.angle_gamma   90.00
#
_symmetry.space_group_name_H-M   'P 1'
#
loop_
_entity.id
_entity.type
_entity.pdbx_description
1 polymer ?
#
loop_
_entity_poly.entity_id
_entity_poly.type
_entity_poly.pdbx_seq_one_letter_code
_entity_poly.pdbx_strand_id
1 'polypeptide(L)'
;MMRFPSVSSAKYQRTTKCTSAAQWRKQLSRKRYSMDENKEESNMTEISNILGSLRKKVRTMSKTKHQWEEIKTYIKTQSDEIETVIKGEFLQLHQFLKDEEDMRLRMLKQEEKIKMQVMCNKIEDIEKEIQALNSTISKVDIVLRAKDLPFLQEYKRTKQSVKRKIQEPETMRDILINSAKHLGILKFTVCQKMLKNVKYASVVLDSNTAHSNLKLTQELTSVQYSNKLLLPDNPERCTSRMCVLGATGFTSGKHSWTVEVGHSKDWFVGVARESIKRKSTTFLSPEEGYWVMGQCSKDSLWAQTSPRTRVSVKQMPERLTVQLDCDKGRVVFTNAADSAVIYTFKDKFTEKLFPYFSVGLCEDWKNSSPLTVCAQTMKVVPEKA
;
A
#
# COMPACT_ATOMS: atom_id res chain seq x y z
N MET A 1 5.24 -112.52 85.75
CA MET A 1 4.77 -111.62 86.85
C MET A 1 3.62 -110.75 86.33
N MET A 2 2.92 -110.09 87.26
CA MET A 2 1.85 -109.07 87.13
C MET A 2 2.08 -107.99 86.04
N ARG A 3 1.09 -107.23 85.49
CA ARG A 3 -0.39 -107.13 85.62
C ARG A 3 -0.96 -106.24 84.47
N PHE A 4 -2.25 -106.38 84.12
CA PHE A 4 -3.11 -105.38 83.41
C PHE A 4 -3.89 -104.52 84.47
N PRO A 5 -4.74 -103.49 84.18
CA PRO A 5 -5.33 -102.96 82.92
C PRO A 5 -5.09 -101.41 82.75
N SER A 6 -5.93 -100.44 82.29
CA SER A 6 -7.35 -100.34 81.83
C SER A 6 -7.73 -99.02 81.08
N VAL A 7 -8.41 -99.14 79.93
CA VAL A 7 -9.70 -98.50 79.52
C VAL A 7 -9.90 -96.95 79.41
N SER A 8 -10.19 -96.49 78.18
CA SER A 8 -10.99 -95.30 77.77
C SER A 8 -10.42 -93.88 78.03
N SER A 9 -10.84 -92.80 77.34
CA SER A 9 -12.15 -92.51 76.72
C SER A 9 -12.08 -91.57 75.51
N ALA A 10 -13.12 -91.56 74.68
CA ALA A 10 -13.27 -90.63 73.55
C ALA A 10 -13.97 -89.34 73.98
N LYS A 11 -13.45 -88.17 73.57
CA LYS A 11 -14.16 -86.88 73.66
C LYS A 11 -14.15 -86.14 72.33
N TYR A 12 -15.35 -86.04 71.75
CA TYR A 12 -15.62 -85.32 70.51
C TYR A 12 -15.80 -83.83 70.83
N GLN A 13 -14.88 -82.96 70.40
CA GLN A 13 -15.01 -81.51 70.53
C GLN A 13 -14.84 -80.77 69.20
N ARG A 14 -15.97 -80.27 68.68
CA ARG A 14 -16.02 -79.26 67.61
C ARG A 14 -15.67 -77.89 68.18
N THR A 15 -14.51 -77.31 67.86
CA THR A 15 -14.22 -75.90 68.23
C THR A 15 -13.35 -75.10 67.24
N THR A 16 -13.12 -75.60 66.03
CA THR A 16 -12.26 -74.96 64.99
C THR A 16 -13.06 -74.22 63.90
N LYS A 17 -13.84 -73.19 64.26
CA LYS A 17 -14.46 -72.26 63.28
C LYS A 17 -14.41 -70.75 63.60
N CYS A 18 -14.10 -70.31 64.83
CA CYS A 18 -14.07 -68.88 65.14
C CYS A 18 -12.75 -68.17 64.77
N THR A 19 -11.59 -68.84 64.96
CA THR A 19 -10.27 -68.25 64.69
C THR A 19 -10.03 -67.99 63.20
N SER A 20 -10.37 -68.94 62.33
CA SER A 20 -10.22 -68.77 60.87
C SER A 20 -11.08 -67.64 60.33
N ALA A 21 -12.33 -67.51 60.77
CA ALA A 21 -13.21 -66.40 60.39
C ALA A 21 -12.67 -65.04 60.82
N ALA A 22 -12.05 -64.94 62.01
CA ALA A 22 -11.40 -63.72 62.48
C ALA A 22 -10.13 -63.37 61.66
N GLN A 23 -9.29 -64.36 61.35
CA GLN A 23 -8.11 -64.17 60.49
C GLN A 23 -8.50 -63.76 59.06
N TRP A 24 -9.50 -64.41 58.47
CA TRP A 24 -10.02 -64.05 57.14
C TRP A 24 -10.56 -62.61 57.12
N ARG A 25 -11.34 -62.19 58.12
CA ARG A 25 -11.77 -60.78 58.25
C ARG A 25 -10.59 -59.81 58.34
N LYS A 26 -9.54 -60.16 59.10
CA LYS A 26 -8.32 -59.33 59.26
C LYS A 26 -7.42 -59.31 58.02
N GLN A 27 -7.44 -60.35 57.18
CA GLN A 27 -6.80 -60.35 55.87
C GLN A 27 -7.62 -59.56 54.85
N LEU A 28 -8.95 -59.71 54.84
CA LEU A 28 -9.84 -58.95 53.95
C LEU A 28 -9.83 -57.46 54.26
N SER A 29 -9.78 -57.04 55.53
CA SER A 29 -9.65 -55.63 55.90
C SER A 29 -8.30 -55.05 55.48
N ARG A 30 -7.19 -55.77 55.69
CA ARG A 30 -5.85 -55.36 55.21
C ARG A 30 -5.77 -55.28 53.69
N LYS A 31 -6.33 -56.26 52.97
CA LYS A 31 -6.34 -56.27 51.50
C LYS A 31 -7.27 -55.21 50.90
N ARG A 32 -8.35 -54.84 51.60
CA ARG A 32 -9.19 -53.70 51.24
C ARG A 32 -8.45 -52.38 51.50
N TYR A 33 -7.90 -52.18 52.70
CA TYR A 33 -7.11 -51.00 53.06
C TYR A 33 -5.97 -50.74 52.06
N SER A 34 -5.13 -51.74 51.77
CA SER A 34 -4.05 -51.61 50.77
C SER A 34 -4.55 -51.39 49.33
N MET A 35 -5.76 -51.84 49.00
CA MET A 35 -6.37 -51.56 47.69
C MET A 35 -6.96 -50.14 47.62
N ASP A 36 -7.45 -49.62 48.74
CA ASP A 36 -7.92 -48.25 48.88
C ASP A 36 -6.72 -47.28 48.92
N GLU A 37 -5.63 -47.60 49.63
CA GLU A 37 -4.35 -46.86 49.64
C GLU A 37 -3.74 -46.77 48.23
N ASN A 38 -3.58 -47.90 47.53
CA ASN A 38 -3.06 -47.91 46.14
C ASN A 38 -3.95 -47.09 45.19
N LYS A 39 -5.26 -47.05 45.44
CA LYS A 39 -6.21 -46.25 44.66
C LYS A 39 -6.12 -44.77 45.01
N GLU A 40 -5.91 -44.43 46.28
CA GLU A 40 -5.67 -43.07 46.75
C GLU A 40 -4.36 -42.50 46.17
N GLU A 41 -3.27 -43.26 46.17
CA GLU A 41 -1.99 -42.87 45.56
C GLU A 41 -2.12 -42.69 44.03
N SER A 42 -2.86 -43.58 43.35
CA SER A 42 -3.17 -43.45 41.93
C SER A 42 -3.99 -42.17 41.64
N ASN A 43 -5.05 -41.91 42.41
CA ASN A 43 -5.88 -40.72 42.28
C ASN A 43 -5.08 -39.44 42.56
N MET A 44 -4.22 -39.44 43.58
CA MET A 44 -3.35 -38.31 43.91
C MET A 44 -2.32 -38.03 42.82
N THR A 45 -1.78 -39.08 42.18
CA THR A 45 -0.89 -38.96 41.02
C THR A 45 -1.63 -38.37 39.82
N GLU A 46 -2.87 -38.81 39.54
CA GLU A 46 -3.71 -38.24 38.49
C GLU A 46 -4.04 -36.76 38.73
N ILE A 47 -4.49 -36.41 39.94
CA ILE A 47 -4.79 -35.03 40.35
C ILE A 47 -3.54 -34.14 40.27
N SER A 48 -2.37 -34.65 40.65
CA SER A 48 -1.09 -33.95 40.53
C SER A 48 -0.73 -33.66 39.06
N ASN A 49 -0.92 -34.63 38.17
CA ASN A 49 -0.73 -34.47 36.72
C ASN A 49 -1.71 -33.45 36.12
N ILE A 50 -2.99 -33.48 36.53
CA ILE A 50 -4.01 -32.50 36.13
C ILE A 50 -3.61 -31.10 36.61
N LEU A 51 -3.19 -30.95 37.87
CA LEU A 51 -2.72 -29.68 38.43
C LEU A 51 -1.48 -29.15 37.70
N GLY A 52 -0.54 -30.02 37.32
CA GLY A 52 0.60 -29.67 36.47
C GLY A 52 0.18 -29.18 35.08
N SER A 53 -0.77 -29.86 34.45
CA SER A 53 -1.36 -29.48 33.16
C SER A 53 -2.07 -28.13 33.23
N LEU A 54 -2.89 -27.90 34.25
CA LEU A 54 -3.58 -26.63 34.49
C LEU A 54 -2.59 -25.47 34.74
N ARG A 55 -1.56 -25.69 35.58
CA ARG A 55 -0.48 -24.70 35.79
C ARG A 55 0.27 -24.37 34.49
N LYS A 56 0.50 -25.36 33.62
CA LYS A 56 1.08 -25.14 32.28
C LYS A 56 0.13 -24.32 31.39
N LYS A 57 -1.17 -24.64 31.38
CA LYS A 57 -2.20 -23.94 30.59
C LYS A 57 -2.35 -22.47 31.01
N VAL A 58 -2.38 -22.18 32.32
CA VAL A 58 -2.39 -20.81 32.86
C VAL A 58 -1.16 -20.02 32.39
N ARG A 59 0.04 -20.61 32.45
CA ARG A 59 1.28 -19.95 31.96
C ARG A 59 1.19 -19.61 30.47
N THR A 60 0.61 -20.47 29.64
CA THR A 60 0.37 -20.18 28.22
C THR A 60 -0.64 -19.04 28.05
N MET A 61 -1.80 -19.13 28.72
CA MET A 61 -2.86 -18.11 28.59
C MET A 61 -2.40 -16.72 29.05
N SER A 62 -1.59 -16.62 30.11
CA SER A 62 -1.01 -15.34 30.54
C SER A 62 -0.01 -14.75 29.54
N LYS A 63 0.78 -15.59 28.85
CA LYS A 63 1.65 -15.13 27.75
C LYS A 63 0.83 -14.62 26.56
N THR A 64 -0.17 -15.38 26.13
CA THR A 64 -1.08 -14.98 25.05
C THR A 64 -1.82 -13.69 25.39
N LYS A 65 -2.30 -13.51 26.62
CA LYS A 65 -2.91 -12.24 27.07
C LYS A 65 -1.94 -11.06 26.92
N HIS A 66 -0.68 -11.22 27.33
CA HIS A 66 0.32 -10.15 27.19
C HIS A 66 0.54 -9.78 25.72
N GLN A 67 0.72 -10.77 24.84
CA GLN A 67 0.86 -10.56 23.40
C GLN A 67 -0.37 -9.89 22.77
N TRP A 68 -1.57 -10.21 23.26
CA TRP A 68 -2.81 -9.56 22.79
C TRP A 68 -2.93 -8.10 23.26
N GLU A 69 -2.42 -7.74 24.44
CA GLU A 69 -2.33 -6.34 24.88
C GLU A 69 -1.25 -5.57 24.08
N GLU A 70 -0.13 -6.20 23.72
CA GLU A 70 0.87 -5.63 22.79
C GLU A 70 0.26 -5.37 21.40
N ILE A 71 -0.42 -6.37 20.80
CA ILE A 71 -1.13 -6.26 19.51
C ILE A 71 -2.19 -5.15 19.56
N LYS A 72 -3.02 -5.12 20.61
CA LYS A 72 -4.06 -4.10 20.84
C LYS A 72 -3.49 -2.69 20.98
N THR A 73 -2.28 -2.54 21.51
CA THR A 73 -1.58 -1.27 21.58
C THR A 73 -1.03 -0.87 20.21
N TYR A 74 -0.36 -1.81 19.52
CA TYR A 74 0.17 -1.61 18.18
C TYR A 74 -0.90 -1.24 17.15
N ILE A 75 -2.08 -1.87 17.19
CA ILE A 75 -3.23 -1.55 16.32
C ILE A 75 -3.64 -0.07 16.45
N LYS A 76 -3.58 0.51 17.66
CA LYS A 76 -3.87 1.95 17.84
C LYS A 76 -2.80 2.80 17.20
N THR A 77 -1.54 2.60 17.56
CA THR A 77 -0.41 3.36 17.01
C THR A 77 -0.37 3.29 15.48
N GLN A 78 -0.56 2.10 14.90
CA GLN A 78 -0.63 1.91 13.45
C GLN A 78 -1.83 2.65 12.83
N SER A 79 -2.99 2.68 13.50
CA SER A 79 -4.16 3.45 13.05
C SER A 79 -3.88 4.96 13.06
N ASP A 80 -3.28 5.47 14.14
CA ASP A 80 -2.96 6.90 14.30
C ASP A 80 -1.91 7.35 13.26
N GLU A 81 -0.90 6.51 12.99
CA GLU A 81 0.10 6.70 11.93
C GLU A 81 -0.53 6.71 10.52
N ILE A 82 -1.38 5.73 10.20
CA ILE A 82 -2.06 5.63 8.91
C ILE A 82 -3.04 6.79 8.70
N GLU A 83 -3.81 7.18 9.72
CA GLU A 83 -4.72 8.33 9.66
C GLU A 83 -3.95 9.64 9.40
N THR A 84 -2.78 9.79 10.01
CA THR A 84 -1.89 10.95 9.79
C THR A 84 -1.40 11.00 8.34
N VAL A 85 -0.98 9.87 7.75
CA VAL A 85 -0.56 9.81 6.33
C VAL A 85 -1.75 10.11 5.41
N ILE A 86 -2.91 9.49 5.63
CA ILE A 86 -4.12 9.75 4.81
C ILE A 86 -4.49 11.24 4.83
N LYS A 87 -4.47 11.89 6.02
CA LYS A 87 -4.71 13.33 6.14
C LYS A 87 -3.67 14.16 5.38
N GLY A 88 -2.40 13.76 5.39
CA GLY A 88 -1.33 14.41 4.63
C GLY A 88 -1.54 14.36 3.12
N GLU A 89 -1.90 13.20 2.57
CA GLU A 89 -2.16 13.04 1.13
C GLU A 89 -3.41 13.81 0.66
N PHE A 90 -4.50 13.76 1.44
CA PHE A 90 -5.70 14.56 1.13
C PHE A 90 -5.43 16.06 1.22
N LEU A 91 -4.60 16.53 2.17
CA LEU A 91 -4.21 17.94 2.26
C LEU A 91 -3.42 18.40 1.02
N GLN A 92 -2.50 17.57 0.50
CA GLN A 92 -1.78 17.86 -0.74
C GLN A 92 -2.73 17.98 -1.95
N LEU A 93 -3.70 17.07 -2.07
CA LEU A 93 -4.72 17.11 -3.14
C LEU A 93 -5.62 18.35 -3.02
N HIS A 94 -6.04 18.72 -1.81
CA HIS A 94 -6.82 19.94 -1.58
C HIS A 94 -6.04 21.21 -1.90
N GLN A 95 -4.75 21.28 -1.55
CA GLN A 95 -3.89 22.41 -1.89
C GLN A 95 -3.70 22.53 -3.41
N PHE A 96 -3.42 21.43 -4.11
CA PHE A 96 -3.31 21.41 -5.57
C PHE A 96 -4.59 21.94 -6.27
N LEU A 97 -5.77 21.53 -5.81
CA LEU A 97 -7.04 21.98 -6.37
C LEU A 97 -7.24 23.48 -6.17
N LYS A 98 -6.88 23.99 -4.97
CA LYS A 98 -6.94 25.42 -4.65
C LYS A 98 -5.95 26.24 -5.49
N ASP A 99 -4.71 25.77 -5.65
CA ASP A 99 -3.69 26.47 -6.45
C ASP A 99 -4.10 26.60 -7.92
N GLU A 100 -4.75 25.57 -8.49
CA GLU A 100 -5.32 25.62 -9.84
C GLU A 100 -6.54 26.56 -9.91
N GLU A 101 -7.42 26.57 -8.90
CA GLU A 101 -8.55 27.53 -8.81
C GLU A 101 -8.04 28.98 -8.76
N ASP A 102 -7.13 29.30 -7.84
CA ASP A 102 -6.49 30.60 -7.72
C ASP A 102 -5.72 30.98 -9.00
N MET A 103 -5.14 30.01 -9.72
CA MET A 103 -4.54 30.25 -11.04
C MET A 103 -5.61 30.65 -12.08
N ARG A 104 -6.75 29.95 -12.16
CA ARG A 104 -7.83 30.27 -13.12
C ARG A 104 -8.47 31.62 -12.82
N LEU A 105 -8.76 31.91 -11.55
CA LEU A 105 -9.36 33.18 -11.14
C LEU A 105 -8.44 34.37 -11.47
N ARG A 106 -7.12 34.24 -11.28
CA ARG A 106 -6.13 35.25 -11.72
C ARG A 106 -6.11 35.42 -13.24
N MET A 107 -6.16 34.33 -14.02
CA MET A 107 -6.19 34.41 -15.49
C MET A 107 -7.48 35.06 -16.02
N LEU A 108 -8.62 34.85 -15.37
CA LEU A 108 -9.88 35.52 -15.67
C LEU A 108 -9.80 37.03 -15.32
N LYS A 109 -9.36 37.37 -14.11
CA LYS A 109 -9.22 38.77 -13.67
C LYS A 109 -8.23 39.59 -14.50
N GLN A 110 -7.18 38.97 -15.02
CA GLN A 110 -6.26 39.63 -15.94
C GLN A 110 -6.87 39.88 -17.33
N GLU A 111 -7.68 38.94 -17.85
CA GLU A 111 -8.42 39.15 -19.11
C GLU A 111 -9.49 40.24 -18.99
N GLU A 112 -10.22 40.25 -17.87
CA GLU A 112 -11.16 41.30 -17.48
C GLU A 112 -10.48 42.68 -17.43
N LYS A 113 -9.35 42.79 -16.72
CA LYS A 113 -8.58 44.04 -16.61
C LYS A 113 -8.13 44.58 -17.97
N ILE A 114 -7.60 43.71 -18.84
CA ILE A 114 -7.14 44.11 -20.18
C ILE A 114 -8.31 44.63 -21.02
N LYS A 115 -9.43 43.89 -21.06
CA LYS A 115 -10.60 44.24 -21.89
C LYS A 115 -11.32 45.48 -21.39
N MET A 116 -11.42 45.65 -20.07
CA MET A 116 -11.94 46.87 -19.44
C MET A 116 -11.09 48.10 -19.80
N GLN A 117 -9.75 48.01 -19.74
CA GLN A 117 -8.88 49.13 -20.12
C GLN A 117 -9.07 49.54 -21.59
N VAL A 118 -9.17 48.57 -22.52
CA VAL A 118 -9.45 48.85 -23.94
C VAL A 118 -10.79 49.56 -24.10
N MET A 119 -11.83 49.13 -23.39
CA MET A 119 -13.14 49.78 -23.42
C MET A 119 -13.12 51.20 -22.84
N CYS A 120 -12.42 51.46 -21.73
CA CYS A 120 -12.30 52.81 -21.17
C CYS A 120 -11.68 53.78 -22.20
N ASN A 121 -10.54 53.41 -22.78
CA ASN A 121 -9.86 54.23 -23.80
C ASN A 121 -10.79 54.53 -25.00
N LYS A 122 -11.52 53.50 -25.47
CA LYS A 122 -12.45 53.63 -26.61
C LYS A 122 -13.68 54.47 -26.31
N ILE A 123 -14.18 54.45 -25.07
CA ILE A 123 -15.25 55.34 -24.60
C ILE A 123 -14.74 56.78 -24.59
N GLU A 124 -13.58 57.05 -23.97
CA GLU A 124 -12.98 58.40 -23.95
C GLU A 124 -12.77 58.96 -25.36
N ASP A 125 -12.31 58.14 -26.31
CA ASP A 125 -12.08 58.56 -27.70
C ASP A 125 -13.40 58.92 -28.41
N ILE A 126 -14.45 58.13 -28.22
CA ILE A 126 -15.80 58.45 -28.73
C ILE A 126 -16.38 59.71 -28.04
N GLU A 127 -16.13 59.91 -26.75
CA GLU A 127 -16.55 61.13 -26.03
C GLU A 127 -15.85 62.39 -26.59
N LYS A 128 -14.56 62.30 -26.92
CA LYS A 128 -13.80 63.38 -27.60
C LYS A 128 -14.41 63.69 -28.97
N GLU A 129 -14.76 62.66 -29.76
CA GLU A 129 -15.41 62.85 -31.07
C GLU A 129 -16.82 63.45 -30.94
N ILE A 130 -17.64 62.99 -29.98
CA ILE A 130 -18.97 63.55 -29.68
C ILE A 130 -18.86 65.04 -29.32
N GLN A 131 -17.89 65.44 -28.48
CA GLN A 131 -17.69 66.85 -28.15
C GLN A 131 -17.21 67.68 -29.36
N ALA A 132 -16.37 67.12 -30.23
CA ALA A 132 -15.95 67.79 -31.47
C ALA A 132 -17.10 67.95 -32.48
N LEU A 133 -17.98 66.97 -32.59
CA LEU A 133 -19.20 67.02 -33.41
C LEU A 133 -20.20 68.04 -32.85
N ASN A 134 -20.51 68.00 -31.55
CA ASN A 134 -21.37 68.98 -30.89
C ASN A 134 -20.83 70.41 -31.04
N SER A 135 -19.52 70.60 -30.87
CA SER A 135 -18.85 71.90 -31.11
C SER A 135 -18.91 72.38 -32.56
N THR A 136 -19.14 71.47 -33.51
CA THR A 136 -19.34 71.78 -34.93
C THR A 136 -20.80 72.09 -35.23
N ILE A 137 -21.74 71.33 -34.66
CA ILE A 137 -23.19 71.57 -34.75
C ILE A 137 -23.54 72.96 -34.23
N SER A 138 -23.04 73.35 -33.05
CA SER A 138 -23.29 74.69 -32.48
C SER A 138 -22.78 75.82 -33.37
N LYS A 139 -21.65 75.64 -34.08
CA LYS A 139 -21.14 76.63 -35.04
C LYS A 139 -22.03 76.74 -36.29
N VAL A 140 -22.58 75.62 -36.75
CA VAL A 140 -23.55 75.61 -37.86
C VAL A 140 -24.85 76.30 -37.45
N ASP A 141 -25.39 76.01 -36.27
CA ASP A 141 -26.62 76.61 -35.75
C ASP A 141 -26.49 78.13 -35.55
N ILE A 142 -25.36 78.61 -35.02
CA ILE A 142 -25.06 80.06 -34.92
C ILE A 142 -25.08 80.73 -36.32
N VAL A 143 -24.46 80.11 -37.33
CA VAL A 143 -24.44 80.66 -38.69
C VAL A 143 -25.83 80.61 -39.33
N LEU A 144 -26.63 79.56 -39.11
CA LEU A 144 -28.01 79.46 -39.61
C LEU A 144 -28.97 80.49 -38.99
N ARG A 145 -28.66 81.02 -37.80
CA ARG A 145 -29.41 82.12 -37.16
C ARG A 145 -29.01 83.51 -37.65
N ALA A 146 -27.85 83.64 -38.30
CA ALA A 146 -27.40 84.91 -38.86
C ALA A 146 -28.21 85.28 -40.12
N LYS A 147 -28.43 86.58 -40.34
CA LYS A 147 -29.07 87.11 -41.54
C LYS A 147 -28.05 87.81 -42.45
N ASP A 148 -28.43 88.02 -43.70
CA ASP A 148 -27.80 88.95 -44.64
C ASP A 148 -26.27 88.80 -44.79
N LEU A 149 -25.51 89.90 -44.73
CA LEU A 149 -24.08 89.91 -45.05
C LEU A 149 -23.22 89.02 -44.12
N PRO A 150 -23.41 88.99 -42.79
CA PRO A 150 -22.70 88.07 -41.89
C PRO A 150 -22.85 86.58 -42.25
N PHE A 151 -24.05 86.14 -42.67
CA PHE A 151 -24.27 84.76 -43.12
C PHE A 151 -23.40 84.43 -44.34
N LEU A 152 -23.39 85.32 -45.34
CA LEU A 152 -22.62 85.12 -46.58
C LEU A 152 -21.10 85.10 -46.34
N GLN A 153 -20.60 85.80 -45.33
CA GLN A 153 -19.18 85.79 -44.95
C GLN A 153 -18.74 84.46 -44.34
N GLU A 154 -19.47 83.93 -43.35
CA GLU A 154 -19.08 82.68 -42.66
C GLU A 154 -19.56 81.40 -43.36
N TYR A 155 -20.56 81.47 -44.26
CA TYR A 155 -21.05 80.31 -45.00
C TYR A 155 -19.94 79.47 -45.65
N LYS A 156 -18.96 80.12 -46.32
CA LYS A 156 -17.85 79.41 -46.98
C LYS A 156 -16.97 78.65 -45.98
N ARG A 157 -16.60 79.29 -44.85
CA ARG A 157 -15.74 78.72 -43.80
C ARG A 157 -16.43 77.53 -43.13
N THR A 158 -17.68 77.71 -42.70
CA THR A 158 -18.47 76.67 -42.04
C THR A 158 -18.76 75.49 -42.97
N LYS A 159 -19.13 75.72 -44.23
CA LYS A 159 -19.33 74.67 -45.23
C LYS A 159 -18.07 73.83 -45.46
N GLN A 160 -16.89 74.44 -45.40
CA GLN A 160 -15.61 73.76 -45.57
C GLN A 160 -15.20 72.97 -44.32
N SER A 161 -15.57 73.44 -43.12
CA SER A 161 -15.42 72.71 -41.85
C SER A 161 -16.31 71.46 -41.78
N VAL A 162 -17.59 71.59 -42.13
CA VAL A 162 -18.58 70.49 -42.16
C VAL A 162 -18.27 69.45 -43.24
N LYS A 163 -17.46 69.78 -44.26
CA LYS A 163 -17.02 68.84 -45.30
C LYS A 163 -15.98 67.81 -44.80
N ARG A 164 -15.57 67.86 -43.53
CA ARG A 164 -14.76 66.79 -42.90
C ARG A 164 -15.61 65.52 -42.78
N LYS A 165 -15.04 64.38 -43.18
CA LYS A 165 -15.71 63.08 -43.08
C LYS A 165 -15.81 62.70 -41.61
N ILE A 166 -17.03 62.49 -41.11
CA ILE A 166 -17.26 61.85 -39.80
C ILE A 166 -16.72 60.40 -39.92
N GLN A 167 -16.05 59.91 -38.88
CA GLN A 167 -15.62 58.51 -38.82
C GLN A 167 -16.75 57.67 -38.22
N GLU A 168 -16.98 56.48 -38.77
CA GLU A 168 -17.91 55.52 -38.19
C GLU A 168 -17.22 54.79 -37.03
N PRO A 169 -17.91 54.50 -35.91
CA PRO A 169 -17.32 53.80 -34.76
C PRO A 169 -16.70 52.45 -35.14
N GLU A 170 -15.48 52.19 -34.66
CA GLU A 170 -14.75 50.96 -34.98
C GLU A 170 -15.42 49.71 -34.37
N THR A 171 -15.68 48.69 -35.19
CA THR A 171 -16.24 47.42 -34.73
C THR A 171 -15.16 46.54 -34.09
N MET A 172 -15.11 46.55 -32.75
CA MET A 172 -14.15 45.76 -31.97
C MET A 172 -14.48 44.25 -31.99
N ARG A 173 -13.45 43.42 -32.20
CA ARG A 173 -13.51 41.94 -32.10
C ARG A 173 -12.92 41.46 -30.77
N ASP A 174 -13.31 40.27 -30.34
CA ASP A 174 -12.80 39.56 -29.15
C ASP A 174 -12.85 40.34 -27.80
N ILE A 175 -13.62 41.42 -27.74
CA ILE A 175 -13.69 42.36 -26.61
C ILE A 175 -14.44 41.82 -25.39
N LEU A 176 -15.31 40.81 -25.58
CA LEU A 176 -16.02 40.13 -24.49
C LEU A 176 -15.16 39.02 -23.87
N ILE A 177 -15.40 38.66 -22.60
CA ILE A 177 -14.68 37.57 -21.92
C ILE A 177 -14.84 36.26 -22.69
N ASN A 178 -13.73 35.56 -22.96
CA ASN A 178 -13.76 34.26 -23.63
C ASN A 178 -14.14 33.15 -22.64
N SER A 179 -15.44 32.99 -22.36
CA SER A 179 -15.95 31.98 -21.43
C SER A 179 -15.54 30.55 -21.81
N ALA A 180 -15.38 30.25 -23.11
CA ALA A 180 -14.95 28.94 -23.59
C ALA A 180 -13.50 28.61 -23.19
N LYS A 181 -12.59 29.61 -23.19
CA LYS A 181 -11.21 29.48 -22.72
C LYS A 181 -11.12 29.20 -21.21
N HIS A 182 -12.03 29.76 -20.41
CA HIS A 182 -11.99 29.62 -18.95
C HIS A 182 -12.73 28.37 -18.43
N LEU A 183 -13.91 28.07 -19.00
CA LEU A 183 -14.79 26.99 -18.55
C LEU A 183 -14.71 25.72 -19.42
N GLY A 184 -14.31 25.85 -20.69
CA GLY A 184 -14.24 24.73 -21.63
C GLY A 184 -13.27 23.65 -21.16
N ILE A 185 -13.76 22.42 -21.02
CA ILE A 185 -12.96 21.24 -20.64
C ILE A 185 -12.25 21.47 -19.26
N LEU A 186 -12.77 22.38 -18.42
CA LEU A 186 -12.13 22.80 -17.16
C LEU A 186 -11.83 21.61 -16.24
N LYS A 187 -12.85 20.85 -15.83
CA LYS A 187 -12.70 19.70 -14.90
C LYS A 187 -11.69 18.67 -15.43
N PHE A 188 -11.82 18.26 -16.69
CA PHE A 188 -10.88 17.33 -17.33
C PHE A 188 -9.45 17.88 -17.35
N THR A 189 -9.25 19.17 -17.62
CA THR A 189 -7.91 19.80 -17.62
C THR A 189 -7.28 19.78 -16.22
N VAL A 190 -8.06 20.06 -15.17
CA VAL A 190 -7.59 19.98 -13.77
C VAL A 190 -7.23 18.53 -13.41
N CYS A 191 -8.12 17.57 -13.70
CA CYS A 191 -7.84 16.15 -13.47
C CYS A 191 -6.62 15.65 -14.26
N GLN A 192 -6.44 16.09 -15.52
CA GLN A 192 -5.29 15.69 -16.33
C GLN A 192 -3.96 16.29 -15.82
N LYS A 193 -3.98 17.51 -15.25
CA LYS A 193 -2.83 18.07 -14.53
C LYS A 193 -2.52 17.25 -13.26
N MET A 194 -3.55 16.94 -12.46
CA MET A 194 -3.42 16.15 -11.24
C MET A 194 -2.80 14.76 -11.52
N LEU A 195 -3.35 14.03 -12.49
CA LEU A 195 -2.91 12.68 -12.88
C LEU A 195 -1.50 12.63 -13.49
N LYS A 196 -0.97 13.76 -14.01
CA LYS A 196 0.44 13.85 -14.45
C LYS A 196 1.41 13.96 -13.27
N ASN A 197 0.96 14.51 -12.14
CA ASN A 197 1.76 14.65 -10.92
C ASN A 197 1.65 13.40 -10.02
N VAL A 198 0.49 12.73 -10.01
CA VAL A 198 0.30 11.45 -9.32
C VAL A 198 1.16 10.37 -9.97
N LYS A 199 1.98 9.73 -9.15
CA LYS A 199 2.70 8.49 -9.45
C LYS A 199 1.95 7.31 -8.86
N TYR A 200 2.08 6.13 -9.44
CA TYR A 200 1.56 4.89 -8.86
C TYR A 200 2.54 3.74 -9.07
N ALA A 201 2.61 2.81 -8.13
CA ALA A 201 3.33 1.55 -8.30
C ALA A 201 2.38 0.44 -8.75
N SER A 202 2.91 -0.53 -9.49
CA SER A 202 2.18 -1.74 -9.91
C SER A 202 2.06 -2.79 -8.79
N VAL A 203 2.85 -2.65 -7.72
CA VAL A 203 2.83 -3.49 -6.52
C VAL A 203 3.05 -2.59 -5.30
N VAL A 204 2.27 -2.84 -4.25
CA VAL A 204 2.40 -2.26 -2.91
C VAL A 204 2.71 -3.40 -1.94
N LEU A 205 3.58 -3.19 -0.95
CA LEU A 205 4.11 -4.21 -0.05
C LEU A 205 3.29 -4.29 1.26
N ASP A 206 3.06 -5.50 1.77
CA ASP A 206 2.28 -5.73 3.00
C ASP A 206 3.17 -5.74 4.26
N SER A 207 3.04 -4.71 5.09
CA SER A 207 3.72 -4.55 6.39
C SER A 207 3.40 -5.66 7.40
N ASN A 208 2.26 -6.37 7.24
CA ASN A 208 1.93 -7.52 8.08
C ASN A 208 2.81 -8.73 7.74
N THR A 209 3.20 -8.89 6.48
CA THR A 209 4.09 -9.96 6.03
C THR A 209 5.57 -9.66 6.27
N ALA A 210 5.95 -8.38 6.36
CA ALA A 210 7.35 -7.95 6.44
C ALA A 210 8.09 -8.50 7.67
N HIS A 211 9.28 -9.06 7.45
CA HIS A 211 10.21 -9.45 8.50
C HIS A 211 10.62 -8.26 9.40
N SER A 212 10.84 -8.48 10.69
CA SER A 212 11.07 -7.41 11.69
C SER A 212 12.33 -6.56 11.48
N ASN A 213 13.21 -6.93 10.55
CA ASN A 213 14.43 -6.20 10.19
C ASN A 213 14.31 -5.56 8.79
N LEU A 214 13.09 -5.31 8.35
CA LEU A 214 12.77 -4.59 7.12
C LEU A 214 12.02 -3.31 7.45
N LYS A 215 12.42 -2.21 6.81
CA LYS A 215 11.65 -0.97 6.77
C LYS A 215 11.02 -0.81 5.40
N LEU A 216 9.71 -0.55 5.38
CA LEU A 216 8.99 -0.13 4.18
C LEU A 216 9.00 1.40 4.09
N THR A 217 9.15 1.93 2.88
CA THR A 217 9.16 3.37 2.57
C THR A 217 8.43 3.65 1.25
N GLN A 218 8.31 4.94 0.88
CA GLN A 218 7.72 5.39 -0.38
C GLN A 218 6.32 4.78 -0.62
N GLU A 219 5.34 5.11 0.22
CA GLU A 219 3.96 4.58 0.12
C GLU A 219 3.88 3.04 0.10
N LEU A 220 4.80 2.39 0.84
CA LEU A 220 4.99 0.93 0.88
C LEU A 220 5.41 0.31 -0.47
N THR A 221 6.01 1.08 -1.38
CA THR A 221 6.52 0.59 -2.69
C THR A 221 8.00 0.23 -2.67
N SER A 222 8.71 0.56 -1.58
CA SER A 222 10.14 0.31 -1.41
C SER A 222 10.45 -0.39 -0.08
N VAL A 223 11.38 -1.34 -0.09
CA VAL A 223 11.83 -2.10 1.09
C VAL A 223 13.35 -2.08 1.23
N GLN A 224 13.84 -1.81 2.44
CA GLN A 224 15.26 -1.86 2.79
C GLN A 224 15.49 -2.63 4.09
N TYR A 225 16.73 -3.06 4.32
CA TYR A 225 17.15 -3.64 5.60
C TYR A 225 17.19 -2.56 6.69
N SER A 226 16.90 -2.94 7.93
CA SER A 226 16.85 -2.01 9.07
C SER A 226 17.33 -2.66 10.37
N ASN A 227 17.49 -1.82 11.40
CA ASN A 227 17.43 -2.30 12.78
C ASN A 227 16.11 -3.06 13.03
N LYS A 228 16.10 -3.94 14.04
CA LYS A 228 14.90 -4.70 14.39
C LYS A 228 13.80 -3.76 14.92
N LEU A 229 12.70 -3.68 14.19
CA LEU A 229 11.48 -2.97 14.56
C LEU A 229 10.68 -3.79 15.60
N LEU A 230 10.00 -3.10 16.51
CA LEU A 230 9.14 -3.70 17.53
C LEU A 230 7.74 -3.96 16.95
N LEU A 231 7.66 -4.93 16.02
CA LEU A 231 6.41 -5.37 15.41
C LEU A 231 5.83 -6.58 16.17
N PRO A 232 4.50 -6.66 16.38
CA PRO A 232 3.89 -7.86 16.93
C PRO A 232 3.98 -9.04 15.95
N ASP A 233 4.01 -10.24 16.52
CA ASP A 233 3.92 -11.50 15.76
C ASP A 233 2.47 -11.76 15.32
N ASN A 234 2.28 -12.13 14.06
CA ASN A 234 1.00 -12.53 13.46
C ASN A 234 1.25 -13.77 12.56
N PRO A 235 0.23 -14.54 12.13
CA PRO A 235 0.45 -15.69 11.25
C PRO A 235 1.10 -15.35 9.90
N GLU A 236 0.87 -14.14 9.40
CA GLU A 236 1.24 -13.67 8.05
C GLU A 236 2.72 -13.29 7.92
N ARG A 237 3.40 -13.00 9.05
CA ARG A 237 4.76 -12.45 9.10
C ARG A 237 5.82 -13.47 8.72
N CYS A 238 6.68 -13.08 7.79
CA CYS A 238 7.91 -13.78 7.46
C CYS A 238 8.91 -13.63 8.63
N THR A 239 9.24 -14.74 9.28
CA THR A 239 10.26 -14.78 10.36
C THR A 239 11.43 -15.71 10.04
N SER A 240 11.33 -16.56 9.02
CA SER A 240 12.42 -17.44 8.57
C SER A 240 13.37 -16.80 7.56
N ARG A 241 12.97 -15.71 6.89
CA ARG A 241 13.76 -14.96 5.90
C ARG A 241 13.45 -13.47 5.97
N MET A 242 14.43 -12.64 5.60
CA MET A 242 14.28 -11.18 5.45
C MET A 242 13.54 -10.85 4.14
N CYS A 243 12.24 -11.14 4.13
CA CYS A 243 11.36 -10.90 3.00
C CYS A 243 10.02 -10.26 3.38
N VAL A 244 9.34 -9.76 2.36
CA VAL A 244 8.01 -9.15 2.39
C VAL A 244 7.26 -9.56 1.11
N LEU A 245 5.94 -9.67 1.19
CA LEU A 245 5.06 -9.95 0.06
C LEU A 245 4.36 -8.68 -0.43
N GLY A 246 3.91 -8.67 -1.68
CA GLY A 246 2.92 -7.70 -2.15
C GLY A 246 1.59 -7.87 -1.43
N ALA A 247 0.85 -6.79 -1.22
CA ALA A 247 -0.48 -6.81 -0.59
C ALA A 247 -1.57 -7.41 -1.50
N THR A 248 -1.39 -7.31 -2.82
CA THR A 248 -2.25 -7.95 -3.82
C THR A 248 -1.60 -9.24 -4.31
N GLY A 249 -2.37 -10.33 -4.29
CA GLY A 249 -1.99 -11.62 -4.88
C GLY A 249 -2.92 -12.00 -6.04
N PHE A 250 -2.39 -12.75 -7.00
CA PHE A 250 -3.00 -13.01 -8.30
C PHE A 250 -3.36 -14.49 -8.49
N THR A 251 -4.50 -14.77 -9.10
CA THR A 251 -4.98 -16.14 -9.43
C THR A 251 -5.17 -16.38 -10.92
N SER A 252 -5.27 -15.32 -11.73
CA SER A 252 -5.51 -15.36 -13.18
C SER A 252 -5.00 -14.09 -13.85
N GLY A 253 -4.93 -14.09 -15.18
CA GLY A 253 -4.49 -12.95 -15.99
C GLY A 253 -2.97 -12.80 -16.08
N LYS A 254 -2.55 -11.59 -16.47
CA LYS A 254 -1.14 -11.22 -16.64
C LYS A 254 -0.82 -9.94 -15.87
N HIS A 255 0.25 -9.99 -15.09
CA HIS A 255 0.68 -8.94 -14.17
C HIS A 255 2.16 -8.64 -14.39
N SER A 256 2.55 -7.37 -14.30
CA SER A 256 3.92 -6.95 -14.58
C SER A 256 4.33 -5.80 -13.67
N TRP A 257 5.50 -5.92 -13.04
CA TRP A 257 6.12 -4.85 -12.25
C TRP A 257 7.62 -4.82 -12.50
N THR A 258 8.22 -3.63 -12.37
CA THR A 258 9.68 -3.44 -12.48
C THR A 258 10.22 -3.06 -11.12
N VAL A 259 11.37 -3.60 -10.75
CA VAL A 259 12.04 -3.38 -9.46
C VAL A 259 13.43 -2.82 -9.71
N GLU A 260 13.80 -1.78 -8.99
CA GLU A 260 15.15 -1.22 -8.94
C GLU A 260 16.00 -2.09 -8.01
N VAL A 261 17.09 -2.64 -8.55
CA VAL A 261 17.92 -3.66 -7.87
C VAL A 261 19.42 -3.36 -7.94
N GLY A 262 19.88 -2.51 -8.87
CA GLY A 262 21.30 -2.34 -9.21
C GLY A 262 22.23 -1.83 -8.11
N HIS A 263 21.69 -1.23 -7.05
CA HIS A 263 22.47 -0.80 -5.88
C HIS A 263 22.67 -1.94 -4.84
N SER A 264 21.81 -2.96 -4.88
CA SER A 264 21.72 -4.03 -3.90
C SER A 264 22.61 -5.23 -4.28
N LYS A 265 23.43 -5.71 -3.35
CA LYS A 265 24.49 -6.72 -3.59
C LYS A 265 24.05 -8.18 -3.30
N ASP A 266 22.93 -8.33 -2.61
CA ASP A 266 22.28 -9.60 -2.28
C ASP A 266 20.77 -9.32 -2.18
N TRP A 267 19.97 -9.98 -3.02
CA TRP A 267 18.53 -9.75 -3.15
C TRP A 267 17.85 -10.88 -3.91
N PHE A 268 16.57 -11.12 -3.65
CA PHE A 268 15.71 -12.02 -4.43
C PHE A 268 14.37 -11.36 -4.70
N VAL A 269 13.91 -11.39 -5.96
CA VAL A 269 12.56 -10.96 -6.34
C VAL A 269 11.89 -11.98 -7.26
N GLY A 270 10.56 -11.95 -7.31
CA GLY A 270 9.76 -12.85 -8.13
C GLY A 270 8.38 -13.02 -7.53
N VAL A 271 7.89 -14.26 -7.47
CA VAL A 271 6.62 -14.58 -6.81
C VAL A 271 6.74 -15.76 -5.85
N ALA A 272 5.88 -15.75 -4.84
CA ALA A 272 5.71 -16.83 -3.87
C ALA A 272 4.23 -17.21 -3.77
N ARG A 273 3.95 -18.50 -3.50
CA ARG A 273 2.59 -19.00 -3.28
C ARG A 273 2.04 -18.54 -1.91
N GLU A 274 0.72 -18.41 -1.79
CA GLU A 274 0.02 -18.02 -0.56
C GLU A 274 0.40 -18.88 0.66
N SER A 275 0.58 -20.18 0.45
CA SER A 275 0.85 -21.23 1.44
C SER A 275 2.33 -21.40 1.85
N ILE A 276 3.25 -20.50 1.47
CA ILE A 276 4.66 -20.61 1.89
C ILE A 276 4.84 -20.67 3.41
N LYS A 277 5.81 -21.46 3.89
CA LYS A 277 6.06 -21.67 5.32
C LYS A 277 6.81 -20.48 5.95
N ARG A 278 6.08 -19.41 6.29
CA ARG A 278 6.63 -18.09 6.71
C ARG A 278 7.48 -18.10 7.99
N LYS A 279 7.32 -19.12 8.84
CA LYS A 279 7.97 -19.24 10.17
C LYS A 279 8.95 -20.41 10.32
N SER A 280 9.28 -21.11 9.24
CA SER A 280 10.27 -22.20 9.23
C SER A 280 11.26 -22.03 8.07
N THR A 281 12.49 -22.49 8.25
CA THR A 281 13.51 -22.42 7.20
C THR A 281 13.16 -23.33 6.01
N THR A 282 12.74 -22.73 4.91
CA THR A 282 12.54 -23.38 3.60
C THR A 282 13.65 -22.97 2.63
N PHE A 283 13.94 -23.83 1.65
CA PHE A 283 14.72 -23.41 0.48
C PHE A 283 13.86 -22.55 -0.43
N LEU A 284 14.50 -21.65 -1.18
CA LEU A 284 13.84 -21.01 -2.33
C LEU A 284 13.89 -22.02 -3.47
N SER A 285 12.75 -22.65 -3.78
CA SER A 285 12.54 -23.52 -4.94
C SER A 285 11.06 -23.52 -5.35
N PRO A 286 10.72 -23.90 -6.59
CA PRO A 286 9.33 -24.09 -7.02
C PRO A 286 8.55 -25.09 -6.16
N GLU A 287 9.21 -26.14 -5.67
CA GLU A 287 8.61 -27.18 -4.81
C GLU A 287 8.10 -26.58 -3.48
N GLU A 288 8.93 -25.73 -2.86
CA GLU A 288 8.55 -24.94 -1.67
C GLU A 288 7.68 -23.71 -2.00
N GLY A 289 7.41 -23.45 -3.29
CA GLY A 289 6.45 -22.46 -3.76
C GLY A 289 7.03 -21.09 -4.08
N TYR A 290 8.30 -21.02 -4.50
CA TYR A 290 9.01 -19.79 -4.85
C TYR A 290 9.52 -19.84 -6.29
N TRP A 291 9.04 -18.92 -7.12
CA TRP A 291 9.55 -18.69 -8.49
C TRP A 291 10.25 -17.33 -8.50
N VAL A 292 11.47 -17.35 -7.93
CA VAL A 292 12.26 -16.16 -7.65
C VAL A 292 13.65 -16.28 -8.27
N MET A 293 14.20 -15.14 -8.66
CA MET A 293 15.60 -15.04 -9.02
C MET A 293 16.25 -13.89 -8.26
N GLY A 294 17.57 -13.95 -8.14
CA GLY A 294 18.28 -13.03 -7.27
C GLY A 294 19.76 -13.04 -7.48
N GLN A 295 20.38 -11.95 -7.04
CA GLN A 295 21.82 -11.84 -6.92
C GLN A 295 22.24 -12.36 -5.55
N CYS A 296 23.30 -13.15 -5.51
CA CYS A 296 23.92 -13.59 -4.25
C CYS A 296 25.43 -13.53 -4.44
N SER A 297 26.09 -12.60 -3.73
CA SER A 297 27.42 -12.05 -4.03
C SER A 297 27.49 -11.15 -5.28
N LYS A 298 28.56 -10.35 -5.38
CA LYS A 298 28.68 -9.19 -6.30
C LYS A 298 28.53 -9.48 -7.79
N ASP A 299 28.86 -10.68 -8.24
CA ASP A 299 29.05 -10.97 -9.68
C ASP A 299 28.33 -12.25 -10.12
N SER A 300 27.22 -12.63 -9.48
CA SER A 300 26.49 -13.86 -9.82
C SER A 300 24.98 -13.78 -9.60
N LEU A 301 24.25 -13.93 -10.70
CA LEU A 301 22.79 -13.93 -10.77
C LEU A 301 22.27 -15.38 -10.84
N TRP A 302 21.22 -15.70 -10.09
CA TRP A 302 20.73 -17.07 -9.89
C TRP A 302 19.21 -17.16 -9.95
N ALA A 303 18.69 -18.05 -10.80
CA ALA A 303 17.33 -18.54 -10.67
C ALA A 303 17.28 -19.58 -9.55
N GLN A 304 16.33 -19.45 -8.62
CA GLN A 304 16.18 -20.37 -7.49
C GLN A 304 15.38 -21.62 -7.91
N THR A 305 15.96 -22.39 -8.83
CA THR A 305 15.53 -23.73 -9.23
C THR A 305 16.11 -24.81 -8.31
N SER A 306 15.64 -26.05 -8.47
CA SER A 306 16.15 -27.26 -7.81
C SER A 306 16.78 -28.18 -8.88
N PRO A 307 18.12 -28.31 -8.97
CA PRO A 307 19.15 -27.49 -8.33
C PRO A 307 19.24 -26.07 -8.94
N ARG A 308 19.90 -25.14 -8.22
CA ARG A 308 20.01 -23.72 -8.58
C ARG A 308 20.69 -23.49 -9.94
N THR A 309 20.03 -22.76 -10.83
CA THR A 309 20.56 -22.38 -12.15
C THR A 309 21.28 -21.03 -12.05
N ARG A 310 22.60 -21.03 -12.33
CA ARG A 310 23.37 -19.80 -12.59
C ARG A 310 22.90 -19.17 -13.89
N VAL A 311 22.66 -17.86 -13.89
CA VAL A 311 22.20 -17.13 -15.07
C VAL A 311 23.28 -16.15 -15.54
N SER A 312 23.78 -16.36 -16.76
CA SER A 312 24.80 -15.50 -17.37
C SER A 312 24.13 -14.34 -18.10
N VAL A 313 24.47 -13.11 -17.71
CA VAL A 313 24.01 -11.86 -18.35
C VAL A 313 25.21 -11.06 -18.85
N LYS A 314 25.04 -10.28 -19.94
CA LYS A 314 26.11 -9.43 -20.50
C LYS A 314 26.45 -8.24 -19.59
N GLN A 315 25.45 -7.75 -18.87
CA GLN A 315 25.52 -6.65 -17.90
C GLN A 315 24.54 -7.02 -16.77
N MET A 316 24.86 -6.68 -15.52
CA MET A 316 23.91 -6.86 -14.42
C MET A 316 22.73 -5.88 -14.59
N PRO A 317 21.48 -6.33 -14.42
CA PRO A 317 20.31 -5.46 -14.59
C PRO A 317 20.24 -4.47 -13.42
N GLU A 318 20.25 -3.17 -13.71
CA GLU A 318 19.95 -2.14 -12.69
C GLU A 318 18.47 -2.19 -12.27
N ARG A 319 17.61 -2.59 -13.21
CA ARG A 319 16.16 -2.70 -13.03
C ARG A 319 15.67 -4.01 -13.66
N LEU A 320 14.95 -4.81 -12.88
CA LEU A 320 14.43 -6.11 -13.28
C LEU A 320 12.91 -6.05 -13.42
N THR A 321 12.37 -6.41 -14.59
CA THR A 321 10.93 -6.56 -14.77
C THR A 321 10.52 -8.00 -14.54
N VAL A 322 9.54 -8.21 -13.66
CA VAL A 322 8.89 -9.50 -13.40
C VAL A 322 7.55 -9.50 -14.12
N GLN A 323 7.33 -10.50 -14.98
CA GLN A 323 6.07 -10.72 -15.69
C GLN A 323 5.48 -12.06 -15.28
N LEU A 324 4.36 -12.01 -14.57
CA LEU A 324 3.56 -13.17 -14.20
C LEU A 324 2.46 -13.38 -15.25
N ASP A 325 2.42 -14.57 -15.84
CA ASP A 325 1.35 -15.04 -16.73
C ASP A 325 0.68 -16.22 -16.05
N CYS A 326 -0.34 -15.94 -15.24
CA CYS A 326 -1.04 -16.94 -14.44
C CYS A 326 -1.68 -18.00 -15.35
N ASP A 327 -2.37 -17.55 -16.40
CA ASP A 327 -3.15 -18.38 -17.31
C ASP A 327 -2.28 -19.38 -18.09
N LYS A 328 -1.02 -19.05 -18.33
CA LYS A 328 -0.04 -19.92 -19.00
C LYS A 328 0.99 -20.54 -18.08
N GLY A 329 0.91 -20.31 -16.76
CA GLY A 329 1.83 -20.89 -15.79
C GLY A 329 3.29 -20.43 -15.95
N ARG A 330 3.55 -19.12 -16.10
CA ARG A 330 4.91 -18.61 -16.34
C ARG A 330 5.29 -17.42 -15.46
N VAL A 331 6.56 -17.36 -15.09
CA VAL A 331 7.20 -16.15 -14.52
C VAL A 331 8.41 -15.82 -15.40
N VAL A 332 8.31 -14.75 -16.17
CA VAL A 332 9.38 -14.25 -17.05
C VAL A 332 10.09 -13.09 -16.36
N PHE A 333 11.42 -13.10 -16.40
CA PHE A 333 12.25 -12.02 -15.87
C PHE A 333 13.04 -11.38 -17.00
N THR A 334 12.92 -10.06 -17.16
CA THR A 334 13.64 -9.30 -18.19
C THR A 334 14.46 -8.15 -17.60
N ASN A 335 15.55 -7.80 -18.27
CA ASN A 335 16.29 -6.57 -18.00
C ASN A 335 15.46 -5.38 -18.52
N ALA A 336 15.15 -4.40 -17.67
CA ALA A 336 14.32 -3.27 -18.07
C ALA A 336 15.05 -2.20 -18.93
N ALA A 337 16.36 -2.36 -19.17
CA ALA A 337 17.13 -1.47 -20.04
C ALA A 337 17.05 -1.85 -21.54
N ASP A 338 17.10 -3.14 -21.86
CA ASP A 338 17.13 -3.68 -23.24
C ASP A 338 15.94 -4.62 -23.56
N SER A 339 15.07 -4.89 -22.58
CA SER A 339 13.98 -5.88 -22.63
C SER A 339 14.43 -7.34 -22.86
N ALA A 340 15.72 -7.65 -22.70
CA ALA A 340 16.24 -9.00 -22.87
C ALA A 340 15.71 -9.94 -21.79
N VAL A 341 15.26 -11.13 -22.19
CA VAL A 341 14.84 -12.19 -21.26
C VAL A 341 16.08 -12.74 -20.55
N ILE A 342 16.10 -12.61 -19.23
CA ILE A 342 17.15 -13.13 -18.37
C ILE A 342 16.82 -14.57 -17.96
N TYR A 343 15.57 -14.81 -17.55
CA TYR A 343 15.12 -16.15 -17.15
C TYR A 343 13.61 -16.34 -17.37
N THR A 344 13.14 -17.58 -17.39
CA THR A 344 11.71 -17.92 -17.41
C THR A 344 11.45 -19.21 -16.64
N PHE A 345 10.67 -19.12 -15.57
CA PHE A 345 10.06 -20.30 -14.95
C PHE A 345 8.79 -20.68 -15.72
N LYS A 346 8.51 -21.99 -15.79
CA LYS A 346 7.24 -22.56 -16.26
C LYS A 346 6.78 -23.57 -15.21
N ASP A 347 5.54 -23.47 -14.76
CA ASP A 347 4.97 -24.32 -13.71
C ASP A 347 3.44 -24.32 -13.75
N LYS A 348 2.78 -25.20 -13.00
CA LYS A 348 1.32 -25.18 -12.85
C LYS A 348 0.94 -24.49 -11.55
N PHE A 349 0.57 -23.22 -11.63
CA PHE A 349 0.08 -22.48 -10.46
C PHE A 349 -1.33 -22.98 -10.08
N THR A 350 -1.49 -23.43 -8.83
CA THR A 350 -2.75 -24.00 -8.30
C THR A 350 -3.39 -23.13 -7.21
N GLU A 351 -2.72 -22.09 -6.76
CA GLU A 351 -3.18 -21.18 -5.71
C GLU A 351 -2.73 -19.73 -6.01
N LYS A 352 -3.15 -18.78 -5.16
CA LYS A 352 -2.83 -17.37 -5.31
C LYS A 352 -1.31 -17.12 -5.19
N LEU A 353 -0.76 -16.33 -6.10
CA LEU A 353 0.65 -15.93 -6.11
C LEU A 353 0.80 -14.47 -5.72
N PHE A 354 1.70 -14.19 -4.78
CA PHE A 354 2.05 -12.84 -4.36
C PHE A 354 3.42 -12.44 -4.93
N PRO A 355 3.61 -11.17 -5.34
CA PRO A 355 4.94 -10.59 -5.51
C PRO A 355 5.80 -10.84 -4.28
N TYR A 356 7.04 -11.28 -4.47
CA TYR A 356 7.99 -11.61 -3.41
C TYR A 356 9.22 -10.72 -3.52
N PHE A 357 9.65 -10.16 -2.39
CA PHE A 357 10.85 -9.33 -2.27
C PHE A 357 11.65 -9.75 -1.05
N SER A 358 12.96 -9.92 -1.20
CA SER A 358 13.89 -10.21 -0.12
C SER A 358 15.18 -9.44 -0.32
N VAL A 359 15.61 -8.73 0.72
CA VAL A 359 16.93 -8.10 0.77
C VAL A 359 17.90 -9.00 1.52
N GLY A 360 19.17 -8.95 1.13
CA GLY A 360 20.25 -9.61 1.84
C GLY A 360 20.58 -8.97 3.18
N LEU A 361 21.49 -9.61 3.92
CA LEU A 361 22.07 -9.03 5.12
C LEU A 361 22.97 -7.84 4.77
N CYS A 362 22.90 -6.79 5.58
CA CYS A 362 23.80 -5.63 5.47
C CYS A 362 24.34 -5.29 6.86
N GLU A 363 25.68 -5.26 7.01
CA GLU A 363 26.33 -4.96 8.28
C GLU A 363 26.06 -3.51 8.73
N ASP A 364 26.00 -2.58 7.78
CA ASP A 364 25.55 -1.20 8.00
C ASP A 364 24.18 -0.97 7.37
N TRP A 365 23.12 -1.14 8.17
CA TRP A 365 21.75 -0.93 7.74
C TRP A 365 21.45 0.51 7.27
N LYS A 366 22.23 1.51 7.69
CA LYS A 366 22.03 2.91 7.26
C LYS A 366 22.42 3.12 5.80
N ASN A 367 23.41 2.37 5.34
CA ASN A 367 23.87 2.34 3.95
C ASN A 367 23.33 1.13 3.17
N SER A 368 22.28 0.46 3.69
CA SER A 368 21.60 -0.61 2.96
C SER A 368 20.81 -0.05 1.77
N SER A 369 20.99 -0.66 0.61
CA SER A 369 20.27 -0.27 -0.59
C SER A 369 18.85 -0.87 -0.60
N PRO A 370 17.82 -0.10 -1.01
CA PRO A 370 16.46 -0.60 -1.11
C PRO A 370 16.26 -1.51 -2.33
N LEU A 371 15.13 -2.22 -2.32
CA LEU A 371 14.46 -2.70 -3.52
C LEU A 371 13.19 -1.85 -3.69
N THR A 372 13.10 -1.11 -4.78
CA THR A 372 12.01 -0.15 -5.03
C THR A 372 11.19 -0.59 -6.24
N VAL A 373 9.87 -0.70 -6.12
CA VAL A 373 8.99 -0.91 -7.28
C VAL A 373 8.95 0.38 -8.11
N CYS A 374 9.33 0.31 -9.38
CA CYS A 374 9.39 1.47 -10.26
C CYS A 374 8.01 2.14 -10.39
N ALA A 375 7.93 3.39 -9.91
CA ALA A 375 6.74 4.21 -10.05
C ALA A 375 6.46 4.58 -11.52
N GLN A 376 5.19 4.53 -11.90
CA GLN A 376 4.68 4.87 -13.22
C GLN A 376 3.85 6.15 -13.15
N THR A 377 3.80 6.91 -14.26
CA THR A 377 2.95 8.10 -14.40
C THR A 377 1.68 7.77 -15.18
N MET A 378 0.54 8.34 -14.79
CA MET A 378 -0.74 8.05 -15.44
C MET A 378 -0.86 8.80 -16.76
N LYS A 379 -0.78 8.07 -17.88
CA LYS A 379 -1.01 8.62 -19.22
C LYS A 379 -2.49 8.62 -19.54
N VAL A 380 -3.14 9.77 -19.38
CA VAL A 380 -4.49 10.01 -19.92
C VAL A 380 -4.40 10.07 -21.44
N VAL A 381 -4.61 8.92 -22.09
CA VAL A 381 -4.81 8.81 -23.53
C VAL A 381 -6.29 9.08 -23.80
N PRO A 382 -6.67 10.20 -24.46
CA PRO A 382 -8.04 10.33 -24.97
C PRO A 382 -8.25 9.27 -26.05
N GLU A 383 -9.43 8.64 -26.07
CA GLU A 383 -9.80 7.77 -27.19
C GLU A 383 -9.76 8.57 -28.51
N LYS A 384 -9.31 7.90 -29.57
CA LYS A 384 -9.37 8.46 -30.92
C LYS A 384 -10.82 8.37 -31.40
N ALA A 385 -11.50 9.52 -31.43
CA ALA A 385 -12.68 9.74 -32.24
C ALA A 385 -12.32 9.79 -33.74
#